data_AF-A0A358M9E0-F1
#
_entry.id   AF-A0A358M9E0-F1
#
_cell.length_a   1.000
_cell.length_b   1.000
_cell.length_c   1.000
_cell.angle_alpha   90.00
_cell.angle_beta   90.00
_cell.angle_gamma   90.00
#
_symmetry.space_group_name_H-M   'P 1'
#
loop_
_entity.id
_entity.type
_entity.pdbx_description
1 polymer ?
#
loop_
_entity_poly.entity_id
_entity_poly.type
_entity_poly.pdbx_seq_one_letter_code
_entity_poly.pdbx_strand_id
1 'polypeptide(L)'
;MFPEKITRVPKGTFKNCTSLREAVLAAETKGVLEAAFSGCTNLQAFGAAKSFGFVSDYAFEGCAGLQDFTFEGGTLTVGAGAFSGCRNLNRVGFIGDFNESAIQWGAFYGCSALPSAVLPEGIYRIEGYAFAACPNLKTLWMPDGFYYIGSHLLAGCGSFETMYVQEGSSAFSYAILHEIPYKIRALLYGDVDRNGEINGIDAGLLLQYLADWDVLLDLAAADVNCDGKVNGIDVSMILQYLADWDIELGKP
;
A
#
# COMPACT_ATOMS: atom_id res chain seq x y z
N MET A 1 -24.91 7.77 8.27
CA MET A 1 -24.32 7.07 9.43
C MET A 1 -24.81 5.63 9.40
N PHE A 2 -23.90 4.65 9.41
CA PHE A 2 -24.26 3.23 9.38
C PHE A 2 -24.59 2.72 10.79
N PRO A 3 -25.53 1.77 10.94
CA PRO A 3 -25.76 1.10 12.21
C PRO A 3 -24.49 0.46 12.81
N GLU A 4 -24.32 0.55 14.13
CA GLU A 4 -23.11 0.09 14.85
C GLU A 4 -22.79 -1.41 14.67
N LYS A 5 -23.77 -2.22 14.29
CA LYS A 5 -23.62 -3.68 14.10
C LYS A 5 -23.40 -4.10 12.66
N ILE A 6 -23.24 -3.17 11.72
CA ILE A 6 -22.93 -3.53 10.34
C ILE A 6 -21.50 -4.05 10.27
N THR A 7 -21.38 -5.32 9.90
CA THR A 7 -20.08 -5.97 9.65
C THR A 7 -19.65 -5.86 8.20
N ARG A 8 -20.57 -5.58 7.26
CA ARG A 8 -20.31 -5.45 5.82
C ARG A 8 -21.31 -4.51 5.16
N VAL A 9 -20.87 -3.65 4.25
CA VAL A 9 -21.80 -2.89 3.41
C VAL A 9 -22.34 -3.79 2.30
N PRO A 10 -23.67 -4.03 2.19
CA PRO A 10 -24.22 -4.96 1.22
C PRO A 10 -24.04 -4.52 -0.25
N LYS A 11 -24.08 -5.50 -1.16
CA LYS A 11 -23.97 -5.30 -2.61
C LYS A 11 -24.94 -4.23 -3.11
N GLY A 12 -24.41 -3.27 -3.85
CA GLY A 12 -25.20 -2.22 -4.52
C GLY A 12 -25.96 -1.24 -3.62
N THR A 13 -25.77 -1.26 -2.29
CA THR A 13 -26.61 -0.50 -1.33
C THR A 13 -26.73 1.00 -1.65
N PHE A 14 -25.63 1.63 -2.07
CA PHE A 14 -25.55 3.05 -2.41
C PHE A 14 -25.21 3.26 -3.90
N LYS A 15 -25.43 2.25 -4.76
CA LYS A 15 -25.11 2.38 -6.18
C LYS A 15 -25.83 3.59 -6.79
N ASN A 16 -25.08 4.44 -7.49
CA ASN A 16 -25.52 5.70 -8.10
C ASN A 16 -26.13 6.71 -7.12
N CYS A 17 -25.81 6.63 -5.82
CA CYS A 17 -26.19 7.67 -4.85
C CYS A 17 -25.33 8.92 -5.05
N THR A 18 -25.59 9.66 -6.13
CA THR A 18 -24.82 10.86 -6.52
C THR A 18 -24.96 12.01 -5.54
N SER A 19 -25.93 11.99 -4.61
CA SER A 19 -26.03 12.98 -3.54
C SER A 19 -25.18 12.64 -2.30
N LEU A 20 -24.68 11.41 -2.17
CA LEU A 20 -23.89 10.97 -1.03
C LEU A 20 -22.53 11.65 -1.07
N ARG A 21 -22.20 12.42 -0.02
CA ARG A 21 -20.93 13.14 0.10
C ARG A 21 -19.93 12.48 1.05
N GLU A 22 -20.45 11.80 2.06
CA GLU A 22 -19.66 11.19 3.11
C GLU A 22 -20.29 9.87 3.53
N ALA A 23 -19.47 8.86 3.73
CA ALA A 23 -19.86 7.60 4.33
C ALA A 23 -18.92 7.29 5.50
N VAL A 24 -19.47 7.32 6.71
CA VAL A 24 -18.77 6.93 7.93
C VAL A 24 -19.28 5.58 8.39
N LEU A 25 -18.40 4.60 8.42
CA LEU A 25 -18.72 3.24 8.81
C LEU A 25 -18.53 3.00 10.31
N ALA A 26 -19.24 2.01 10.83
CA ALA A 26 -19.06 1.57 12.21
C ALA A 26 -17.72 0.84 12.35
N ALA A 27 -17.03 1.01 13.49
CA ALA A 27 -15.68 0.46 13.73
C ALA A 27 -15.53 -1.05 13.46
N GLU A 28 -16.63 -1.81 13.52
CA GLU A 28 -16.65 -3.26 13.27
C GLU A 28 -16.91 -3.64 11.80
N THR A 29 -16.99 -2.66 10.88
CA THR A 29 -17.23 -2.93 9.46
C THR A 29 -15.99 -3.53 8.82
N LYS A 30 -16.09 -4.81 8.43
CA LYS A 30 -15.01 -5.63 7.88
C LYS A 30 -14.85 -5.53 6.37
N GLY A 31 -15.76 -4.88 5.65
CA GLY A 31 -15.65 -4.80 4.21
C GLY A 31 -16.83 -4.19 3.48
N VAL A 32 -16.59 -3.91 2.20
CA VAL A 32 -17.56 -3.36 1.26
C VAL A 32 -17.77 -4.37 0.14
N LEU A 33 -19.02 -4.81 -0.05
CA LEU A 33 -19.36 -5.79 -1.08
C LEU A 33 -19.54 -5.14 -2.46
N GLU A 34 -19.69 -6.00 -3.47
CA GLU A 34 -19.69 -5.64 -4.89
C GLU A 34 -20.57 -4.42 -5.19
N ALA A 35 -20.00 -3.45 -5.90
CA ALA A 35 -20.69 -2.24 -6.37
C ALA A 35 -21.45 -1.44 -5.29
N ALA A 36 -21.15 -1.62 -3.99
CA ALA A 36 -21.90 -1.00 -2.90
C ALA A 36 -21.97 0.53 -2.99
N PHE A 37 -20.92 1.19 -3.49
CA PHE A 37 -20.86 2.64 -3.70
C PHE A 37 -20.59 3.01 -5.17
N SER A 38 -20.67 2.06 -6.11
CA SER A 38 -20.45 2.30 -7.54
C SER A 38 -21.29 3.50 -8.03
N GLY A 39 -20.67 4.47 -8.69
CA GLY A 39 -21.32 5.67 -9.20
C GLY A 39 -21.67 6.74 -8.15
N CYS A 40 -21.18 6.66 -6.90
CA CYS A 40 -21.30 7.73 -5.92
C CYS A 40 -20.37 8.91 -6.27
N THR A 41 -20.68 9.65 -7.34
CA THR A 41 -19.78 10.64 -7.92
C THR A 41 -19.41 11.81 -7.01
N ASN A 42 -20.20 12.10 -5.98
CA ASN A 42 -19.92 13.16 -4.99
C ASN A 42 -19.39 12.64 -3.65
N LEU A 43 -19.15 11.33 -3.48
CA LEU A 43 -18.59 10.77 -2.25
C LEU A 43 -17.14 11.23 -2.13
N GLN A 44 -16.86 12.12 -1.19
CA GLN A 44 -15.54 12.74 -1.00
C GLN A 44 -14.76 12.09 0.12
N ALA A 45 -15.44 11.79 1.23
CA ALA A 45 -14.85 11.23 2.43
C ALA A 45 -15.45 9.85 2.71
N PHE A 46 -14.57 8.86 2.87
CA PHE A 46 -14.93 7.52 3.30
C PHE A 46 -14.19 7.20 4.60
N GLY A 47 -14.88 7.43 5.72
CA GLY A 47 -14.34 7.16 7.05
C GLY A 47 -14.32 5.66 7.30
N ALA A 48 -13.14 5.05 7.24
CA ALA A 48 -12.97 3.64 7.48
C ALA A 48 -13.17 3.29 8.96
N ALA A 49 -13.87 2.17 9.15
CA ALA A 49 -13.76 1.36 10.34
C ALA A 49 -12.32 0.87 10.46
N LYS A 50 -11.72 0.94 11.65
CA LYS A 50 -10.44 0.28 11.93
C LYS A 50 -10.66 -1.23 11.68
N SER A 51 -10.05 -1.82 10.65
CA SER A 51 -10.19 -3.25 10.21
C SER A 51 -11.08 -3.59 8.99
N PHE A 52 -10.88 -2.90 7.87
CA PHE A 52 -11.30 -3.34 6.54
C PHE A 52 -10.54 -4.58 6.03
N GLY A 53 -11.19 -5.75 6.06
CA GLY A 53 -10.64 -7.00 5.54
C GLY A 53 -10.88 -7.25 4.03
N PHE A 54 -11.79 -6.54 3.35
CA PHE A 54 -11.94 -6.63 1.89
C PHE A 54 -12.68 -5.44 1.26
N VAL A 55 -12.33 -5.13 0.01
CA VAL A 55 -13.10 -4.25 -0.88
C VAL A 55 -13.39 -5.04 -2.15
N SER A 56 -14.65 -5.44 -2.35
CA SER A 56 -15.04 -6.29 -3.48
C SER A 56 -15.07 -5.55 -4.81
N ASP A 57 -15.30 -6.31 -5.89
CA ASP A 57 -15.35 -5.81 -7.26
C ASP A 57 -16.27 -4.60 -7.42
N TYR A 58 -15.77 -3.59 -8.12
CA TYR A 58 -16.48 -2.36 -8.44
C TYR A 58 -17.02 -1.58 -7.23
N ALA A 59 -16.61 -1.90 -5.99
CA ALA A 59 -17.18 -1.34 -4.76
C ALA A 59 -17.29 0.18 -4.77
N PHE A 60 -16.28 0.88 -5.31
CA PHE A 60 -16.20 2.33 -5.47
C PHE A 60 -15.99 2.76 -6.92
N GLU A 61 -16.33 1.91 -7.90
CA GLU A 61 -16.21 2.26 -9.32
C GLU A 61 -16.93 3.58 -9.62
N GLY A 62 -16.24 4.53 -10.25
CA GLY A 62 -16.81 5.82 -10.64
C GLY A 62 -17.11 6.77 -9.47
N CYS A 63 -16.60 6.51 -8.27
CA CYS A 63 -16.60 7.45 -7.14
C CYS A 63 -15.64 8.63 -7.42
N ALA A 64 -15.98 9.45 -8.43
CA ALA A 64 -15.11 10.49 -8.94
C ALA A 64 -14.76 11.57 -7.90
N GLY A 65 -15.56 11.71 -6.84
CA GLY A 65 -15.33 12.65 -5.74
C GLY A 65 -14.34 12.16 -4.69
N LEU A 66 -14.04 10.86 -4.61
CA LEU A 66 -13.28 10.24 -3.53
C LEU A 66 -11.83 10.72 -3.61
N GLN A 67 -11.30 11.28 -2.52
CA GLN A 67 -9.98 11.92 -2.50
C GLN A 67 -8.90 11.04 -1.90
N ASP A 68 -9.24 10.32 -0.85
CA ASP A 68 -8.34 9.44 -0.15
C ASP A 68 -9.05 8.12 0.23
N PHE A 69 -8.27 7.05 0.32
CA PHE A 69 -8.73 5.78 0.85
C PHE A 69 -7.58 5.09 1.60
N THR A 70 -7.85 4.62 2.82
CA THR A 70 -6.88 3.85 3.60
C THR A 70 -7.45 2.47 3.88
N PHE A 71 -6.69 1.44 3.51
CA PHE A 71 -6.94 0.07 3.93
C PHE A 71 -6.30 -0.14 5.29
N GLU A 72 -7.09 -0.54 6.28
CA GLU A 72 -6.60 -0.86 7.63
C GLU A 72 -7.08 -2.26 7.99
N GLY A 73 -6.25 -3.14 8.57
CA GLY A 73 -6.74 -4.42 9.14
C GLY A 73 -6.20 -5.72 8.55
N GLY A 74 -5.17 -5.64 7.73
CA GLY A 74 -4.43 -6.79 7.23
C GLY A 74 -5.02 -7.46 5.98
N THR A 75 -4.78 -8.77 5.77
CA THR A 75 -5.05 -9.54 4.53
C THR A 75 -6.27 -9.05 3.77
N LEU A 76 -6.04 -8.59 2.54
CA LEU A 76 -6.99 -7.83 1.76
C LEU A 76 -7.01 -8.29 0.31
N THR A 77 -8.19 -8.47 -0.25
CA THR A 77 -8.38 -8.44 -1.70
C THR A 77 -8.97 -7.08 -2.09
N VAL A 78 -8.24 -6.34 -2.93
CA VAL A 78 -8.79 -5.19 -3.67
C VAL A 78 -9.39 -5.75 -4.94
N GLY A 79 -10.73 -5.79 -5.00
CA GLY A 79 -11.50 -6.40 -6.07
C GLY A 79 -11.32 -5.74 -7.44
N ALA A 80 -11.75 -6.45 -8.47
CA ALA A 80 -11.61 -6.00 -9.85
C ALA A 80 -12.35 -4.68 -10.05
N GLY A 81 -11.66 -3.68 -10.61
CA GLY A 81 -12.22 -2.34 -10.81
C GLY A 81 -12.71 -1.65 -9.53
N ALA A 82 -12.30 -2.08 -8.33
CA ALA A 82 -12.84 -1.59 -7.06
C ALA A 82 -12.82 -0.06 -6.93
N PHE A 83 -11.80 0.61 -7.44
CA PHE A 83 -11.62 2.06 -7.49
C PHE A 83 -11.49 2.59 -8.92
N SER A 84 -11.95 1.82 -9.92
CA SER A 84 -11.88 2.23 -11.32
C SER A 84 -12.62 3.55 -11.52
N GLY A 85 -11.97 4.56 -12.10
CA GLY A 85 -12.56 5.86 -12.37
C GLY A 85 -12.74 6.77 -11.12
N CYS A 86 -12.09 6.47 -10.00
CA CYS A 86 -11.96 7.39 -8.87
C CYS A 86 -11.01 8.55 -9.22
N ARG A 87 -11.49 9.47 -10.06
CA ARG A 87 -10.65 10.49 -10.72
C ARG A 87 -9.97 11.47 -9.78
N ASN A 88 -10.53 11.71 -8.58
CA ASN A 88 -9.94 12.60 -7.57
C ASN A 88 -9.12 11.88 -6.50
N LEU A 89 -9.00 10.54 -6.58
CA LEU A 89 -8.25 9.76 -5.61
C LEU A 89 -6.77 10.09 -5.74
N ASN A 90 -6.26 10.82 -4.76
CA ASN A 90 -4.89 11.34 -4.71
C ASN A 90 -4.03 10.66 -3.65
N ARG A 91 -4.64 9.82 -2.79
CA ARG A 91 -3.92 9.04 -1.78
C ARG A 91 -4.57 7.68 -1.58
N VAL A 92 -3.74 6.63 -1.64
CA VAL A 92 -4.11 5.27 -1.22
C VAL A 92 -3.11 4.85 -0.16
N GLY A 93 -3.61 4.55 1.04
CA GLY A 93 -2.82 4.13 2.20
C GLY A 93 -3.11 2.69 2.60
N PHE A 94 -2.12 2.04 3.22
CA PHE A 94 -2.21 0.68 3.72
C PHE A 94 -1.62 0.65 5.14
N ILE A 95 -2.38 0.16 6.12
CA ILE A 95 -1.97 0.06 7.53
C ILE A 95 -2.29 -1.36 8.04
N GLY A 96 -1.26 -2.08 8.47
CA GLY A 96 -1.36 -3.47 8.96
C GLY A 96 -0.63 -4.47 8.07
N ASP A 97 -0.88 -5.75 8.32
CA ASP A 97 -0.20 -6.87 7.64
C ASP A 97 -0.98 -7.37 6.41
N PHE A 98 -0.47 -7.08 5.22
CA PHE A 98 -1.11 -7.45 3.96
C PHE A 98 -0.60 -8.79 3.39
N ASN A 99 -0.08 -9.70 4.22
CA ASN A 99 0.22 -11.07 3.82
C ASN A 99 -0.96 -11.72 3.10
N GLU A 100 -0.66 -12.40 1.99
CA GLU A 100 -1.64 -13.04 1.12
C GLU A 100 -2.68 -12.08 0.52
N SER A 101 -2.32 -10.80 0.35
CA SER A 101 -3.20 -9.81 -0.30
C SER A 101 -3.06 -9.80 -1.82
N ALA A 102 -4.13 -9.40 -2.50
CA ALA A 102 -4.14 -9.29 -3.96
C ALA A 102 -4.81 -8.00 -4.45
N ILE A 103 -4.22 -7.40 -5.48
CA ILE A 103 -4.80 -6.29 -6.23
C ILE A 103 -5.31 -6.86 -7.55
N GLN A 104 -6.63 -6.84 -7.74
CA GLN A 104 -7.27 -7.46 -8.90
C GLN A 104 -7.29 -6.54 -10.12
N TRP A 105 -7.77 -7.09 -11.23
CA TRP A 105 -7.72 -6.47 -12.55
C TRP A 105 -8.31 -5.05 -12.55
N GLY A 106 -7.52 -4.08 -12.99
CA GLY A 106 -7.98 -2.69 -13.10
C GLY A 106 -8.42 -2.04 -11.79
N ALA A 107 -7.99 -2.54 -10.62
CA ALA A 107 -8.43 -2.06 -9.31
C ALA A 107 -8.40 -0.52 -9.16
N PHE A 108 -7.35 0.13 -9.67
CA PHE A 108 -7.19 1.59 -9.66
C PHE A 108 -7.15 2.18 -11.08
N TYR A 109 -7.78 1.51 -12.05
CA TYR A 109 -7.83 1.98 -13.44
C TYR A 109 -8.42 3.39 -13.53
N GLY A 110 -7.74 4.33 -14.19
CA GLY A 110 -8.29 5.66 -14.40
C GLY A 110 -8.27 6.59 -13.18
N CYS A 111 -7.56 6.24 -12.10
CA CYS A 111 -7.34 7.09 -10.92
C CYS A 111 -6.44 8.29 -11.26
N SER A 112 -7.04 9.27 -11.95
CA SER A 112 -6.31 10.31 -12.66
C SER A 112 -5.59 11.32 -11.77
N ALA A 113 -5.96 11.47 -10.50
CA ALA A 113 -5.32 12.38 -9.55
C ALA A 113 -4.22 11.72 -8.71
N LEU A 114 -3.99 10.41 -8.82
CA LEU A 114 -3.03 9.69 -7.98
C LEU A 114 -1.59 10.04 -8.39
N PRO A 115 -0.80 10.73 -7.55
CA PRO A 115 0.56 11.14 -7.90
C PRO A 115 1.58 10.03 -7.68
N SER A 116 1.33 9.20 -6.67
CA SER A 116 2.18 8.09 -6.25
C SER A 116 1.34 6.99 -5.61
N ALA A 117 1.86 5.77 -5.59
CA ALA A 117 1.28 4.66 -4.84
C ALA A 117 2.38 3.87 -4.13
N VAL A 118 2.12 3.51 -2.87
CA VAL A 118 3.00 2.65 -2.06
C VAL A 118 2.25 1.39 -1.72
N LEU A 119 2.72 0.27 -2.28
CA LEU A 119 2.14 -1.04 -2.04
C LEU A 119 2.80 -1.67 -0.82
N PRO A 120 2.03 -2.20 0.14
CA PRO A 120 2.55 -2.88 1.32
C PRO A 120 3.15 -4.24 0.93
N GLU A 121 4.07 -4.71 1.78
CA GLU A 121 4.58 -6.08 1.73
C GLU A 121 3.47 -7.12 1.89
N GLY A 122 3.74 -8.35 1.45
CA GLY A 122 2.79 -9.46 1.56
C GLY A 122 1.76 -9.55 0.42
N ILE A 123 1.69 -8.55 -0.47
CA ILE A 123 0.90 -8.64 -1.69
C ILE A 123 1.53 -9.69 -2.62
N TYR A 124 0.84 -10.82 -2.82
CA TYR A 124 1.33 -11.94 -3.66
C TYR A 124 0.89 -11.83 -5.14
N ARG A 125 -0.05 -10.94 -5.45
CA ARG A 125 -0.63 -10.82 -6.80
C ARG A 125 -1.11 -9.42 -7.11
N ILE A 126 -0.65 -8.89 -8.25
CA ILE A 126 -1.12 -7.65 -8.85
C ILE A 126 -1.55 -7.97 -10.27
N GLU A 127 -2.84 -7.90 -10.55
CA GLU A 127 -3.40 -8.22 -11.85
C GLU A 127 -3.18 -7.13 -12.90
N GLY A 128 -3.48 -7.47 -14.16
CA GLY A 128 -3.29 -6.56 -15.28
C GLY A 128 -4.09 -5.26 -15.14
N TYR A 129 -3.56 -4.19 -15.73
CA TYR A 129 -4.18 -2.86 -15.73
C TYR A 129 -4.44 -2.24 -14.36
N ALA A 130 -3.93 -2.80 -13.25
CA ALA A 130 -4.26 -2.36 -11.90
C ALA A 130 -4.05 -0.85 -11.68
N PHE A 131 -3.05 -0.24 -12.32
CA PHE A 131 -2.77 1.21 -12.29
C PHE A 131 -2.80 1.85 -13.68
N ALA A 132 -3.47 1.24 -14.66
CA ALA A 132 -3.54 1.77 -16.01
C ALA A 132 -4.42 3.03 -16.07
N ALA A 133 -4.16 3.88 -17.07
CA ALA A 133 -4.84 5.15 -17.31
C ALA A 133 -4.78 6.13 -16.11
N CYS A 134 -3.69 6.11 -15.34
CA CYS A 134 -3.40 7.06 -14.27
C CYS A 134 -2.38 8.12 -14.77
N PRO A 135 -2.81 9.15 -15.51
CA PRO A 135 -1.89 10.08 -16.18
C PRO A 135 -0.99 10.89 -15.24
N ASN A 136 -1.37 11.07 -13.98
CA ASN A 136 -0.57 11.80 -12.98
C ASN A 136 0.28 10.89 -12.09
N LEU A 137 0.20 9.56 -12.25
CA LEU A 137 1.01 8.63 -11.47
C LEU A 137 2.46 8.74 -11.91
N LYS A 138 3.31 9.28 -11.03
CA LYS A 138 4.74 9.47 -11.27
C LYS A 138 5.57 8.35 -10.67
N THR A 139 5.20 7.88 -9.47
CA THR A 139 5.98 6.88 -8.75
C THR A 139 5.12 5.72 -8.26
N LEU A 140 5.66 4.51 -8.37
CA LEU A 140 5.05 3.31 -7.82
C LEU A 140 6.08 2.53 -7.03
N TRP A 141 5.77 2.29 -5.77
CA TRP A 141 6.59 1.56 -4.81
C TRP A 141 6.04 0.14 -4.71
N MET A 142 6.80 -0.83 -5.23
CA MET A 142 6.41 -2.24 -5.29
C MET A 142 6.78 -2.99 -4.01
N PRO A 143 6.06 -4.05 -3.61
CA PRO A 143 6.49 -4.90 -2.51
C PRO A 143 7.75 -5.70 -2.87
N ASP A 144 8.44 -6.18 -1.86
CA ASP A 144 9.57 -7.09 -1.98
C ASP A 144 9.07 -8.54 -2.14
N GLY A 145 9.83 -9.37 -2.85
CA GLY A 145 9.52 -10.80 -3.02
C GLY A 145 8.94 -11.22 -4.38
N PHE A 146 8.38 -12.44 -4.38
CA PHE A 146 7.88 -13.11 -5.58
C PHE A 146 6.37 -13.01 -5.68
N TYR A 147 5.90 -12.42 -6.76
CA TYR A 147 4.48 -12.24 -7.03
C TYR A 147 4.19 -12.28 -8.53
N TYR A 148 2.92 -12.55 -8.84
CA TYR A 148 2.40 -12.39 -10.19
C TYR A 148 2.10 -10.91 -10.46
N ILE A 149 2.65 -10.37 -11.55
CA ILE A 149 2.31 -9.04 -12.06
C ILE A 149 1.70 -9.20 -13.44
N GLY A 150 0.44 -8.82 -13.58
CA GLY A 150 -0.30 -8.90 -14.83
C GLY A 150 0.20 -7.88 -15.85
N SER A 151 -0.17 -8.11 -17.12
CA SER A 151 0.22 -7.24 -18.22
C SER A 151 -0.34 -5.82 -18.08
N HIS A 152 0.32 -4.83 -18.69
CA HIS A 152 -0.20 -3.46 -18.82
C HIS A 152 -0.43 -2.74 -17.48
N LEU A 153 0.36 -3.05 -16.43
CA LEU A 153 0.22 -2.48 -15.09
C LEU A 153 0.06 -0.96 -15.10
N LEU A 154 0.87 -0.28 -15.92
CA LEU A 154 0.96 1.18 -16.05
C LEU A 154 0.54 1.70 -17.43
N ALA A 155 -0.21 0.93 -18.22
CA ALA A 155 -0.58 1.35 -19.58
C ALA A 155 -1.34 2.68 -19.54
N GLY A 156 -0.91 3.68 -20.32
CA GLY A 156 -1.52 5.01 -20.32
C GLY A 156 -1.12 5.94 -19.17
N CYS A 157 -0.11 5.58 -18.36
CA CYS A 157 0.47 6.49 -17.37
C CYS A 157 1.53 7.40 -18.01
N GLY A 158 1.08 8.43 -18.72
CA GLY A 158 1.95 9.31 -19.52
C GLY A 158 3.01 10.10 -18.71
N SER A 159 2.81 10.28 -17.41
CA SER A 159 3.75 10.99 -16.52
C SER A 159 4.56 10.05 -15.62
N PHE A 160 4.58 8.74 -15.88
CA PHE A 160 5.28 7.80 -15.02
C PHE A 160 6.80 8.00 -15.10
N GLU A 161 7.43 8.22 -13.95
CA GLU A 161 8.84 8.58 -13.85
C GLU A 161 9.68 7.42 -13.28
N THR A 162 9.20 6.71 -12.26
CA THR A 162 10.01 5.69 -11.58
C THR A 162 9.18 4.64 -10.85
N MET A 163 9.48 3.37 -11.11
CA MET A 163 9.10 2.25 -10.26
C MET A 163 10.22 1.95 -9.26
N TYR A 164 9.92 1.95 -7.97
CA TYR A 164 10.86 1.55 -6.92
C TYR A 164 10.69 0.07 -6.65
N VAL A 165 11.77 -0.68 -6.85
CA VAL A 165 11.80 -2.16 -6.80
C VAL A 165 13.02 -2.65 -6.03
N GLN A 166 12.94 -3.84 -5.43
CA GLN A 166 14.12 -4.52 -4.87
C GLN A 166 14.86 -5.30 -5.96
N GLU A 167 16.19 -5.31 -5.92
CA GLU A 167 17.01 -6.12 -6.83
C GLU A 167 16.64 -7.60 -6.71
N GLY A 168 16.49 -8.28 -7.86
CA GLY A 168 16.10 -9.69 -7.92
C GLY A 168 14.62 -10.00 -7.69
N SER A 169 13.78 -9.01 -7.35
CA SER A 169 12.33 -9.21 -7.16
C SER A 169 11.56 -9.49 -8.46
N SER A 170 10.32 -9.97 -8.34
CA SER A 170 9.39 -10.07 -9.47
C SER A 170 9.15 -8.71 -10.15
N ALA A 171 9.00 -7.62 -9.38
CA ALA A 171 8.83 -6.29 -9.97
C ALA A 171 10.08 -5.79 -10.69
N PHE A 172 11.27 -6.11 -10.19
CA PHE A 172 12.50 -5.79 -10.91
C PHE A 172 12.56 -6.47 -12.27
N SER A 173 12.24 -7.77 -12.32
CA SER A 173 12.18 -8.53 -13.57
C SER A 173 11.11 -7.98 -14.52
N TYR A 174 9.94 -7.62 -13.98
CA TYR A 174 8.84 -7.03 -14.75
C TYR A 174 9.19 -5.65 -15.31
N ALA A 175 9.84 -4.79 -14.51
CA ALA A 175 10.27 -3.46 -14.94
C ALA A 175 11.26 -3.55 -16.11
N ILE A 176 12.21 -4.49 -16.05
CA ILE A 176 13.14 -4.76 -17.16
C ILE A 176 12.37 -5.25 -18.40
N LEU A 177 11.52 -6.26 -18.24
CA LEU A 177 10.79 -6.90 -19.36
C LEU A 177 9.89 -5.91 -20.12
N HIS A 178 9.30 -4.95 -19.40
CA HIS A 178 8.36 -3.98 -19.95
C HIS A 178 8.97 -2.59 -20.17
N GLU A 179 10.29 -2.44 -20.06
CA GLU A 179 11.03 -1.18 -20.24
C GLU A 179 10.49 -0.04 -19.36
N ILE A 180 10.04 -0.36 -18.15
CA ILE A 180 9.51 0.63 -17.21
C ILE A 180 10.70 1.28 -16.49
N PRO A 181 10.82 2.62 -16.45
CA PRO A 181 11.86 3.29 -15.67
C PRO A 181 11.81 2.85 -14.22
N TYR A 182 12.93 2.38 -13.67
CA TYR A 182 13.00 1.90 -12.30
C TYR A 182 14.23 2.42 -11.55
N LYS A 183 14.13 2.40 -10.22
CA LYS A 183 15.25 2.54 -9.28
C LYS A 183 15.25 1.35 -8.34
N ILE A 184 16.43 0.80 -8.12
CA ILE A 184 16.62 -0.16 -7.04
C ILE A 184 16.45 0.60 -5.73
N ARG A 185 15.56 0.10 -4.87
CA ARG A 185 15.57 0.47 -3.45
C ARG A 185 16.89 -0.04 -2.89
N ALA A 186 17.82 0.87 -2.60
CA ALA A 186 18.94 0.50 -1.78
C ALA A 186 18.36 0.05 -0.44
N LEU A 187 18.78 -1.11 0.05
CA LEU A 187 18.52 -1.51 1.43
C LEU A 187 19.05 -0.38 2.32
N LEU A 188 18.14 0.35 2.96
CA LEU A 188 18.49 1.42 3.88
C LEU A 188 18.64 0.80 5.26
N TYR A 189 19.85 0.36 5.58
CA TYR A 189 20.14 -0.22 6.89
C TYR A 189 19.74 0.77 7.98
N GLY A 190 18.88 0.31 8.89
CA GLY A 190 18.28 1.10 9.96
C GLY A 190 16.86 1.61 9.69
N ASP A 191 16.35 1.55 8.45
CA ASP A 191 14.95 1.83 8.11
C ASP A 191 14.16 0.52 8.20
N VAL A 192 13.83 0.14 9.44
CA VAL A 192 13.23 -1.16 9.74
C VAL A 192 11.72 -1.17 9.52
N ASP A 193 11.08 0.00 9.41
CA ASP A 193 9.68 0.14 9.02
C ASP A 193 9.47 0.42 7.52
N ARG A 194 10.57 0.56 6.76
CA ARG A 194 10.63 0.78 5.30
C ARG A 194 9.89 2.04 4.85
N ASN A 195 9.82 3.06 5.71
CA ASN A 195 9.21 4.34 5.36
C ASN A 195 10.14 5.23 4.50
N GLY A 196 11.40 4.84 4.33
CA GLY A 196 12.43 5.56 3.59
C GLY A 196 13.28 6.52 4.44
N GLU A 197 13.09 6.54 5.75
CA GLU A 197 13.76 7.41 6.72
C GLU A 197 14.24 6.60 7.93
N ILE A 198 15.53 6.72 8.28
CA ILE A 198 16.05 6.15 9.54
C ILE A 198 15.75 7.14 10.67
N ASN A 199 14.89 6.77 11.60
CA ASN A 199 14.47 7.63 12.71
C ASN A 199 14.25 6.85 14.03
N GLY A 200 13.77 7.54 15.08
CA GLY A 200 13.60 6.94 16.41
C GLY A 200 12.50 5.86 16.47
N ILE A 201 11.59 5.82 15.50
CA ILE A 201 10.58 4.77 15.36
C ILE A 201 11.27 3.45 15.01
N ASP A 202 12.27 3.47 14.13
CA ASP A 202 13.00 2.27 13.75
C ASP A 202 13.72 1.62 14.92
N ALA A 203 14.47 2.43 15.69
CA ALA A 203 15.11 1.97 16.91
C ALA A 203 14.07 1.42 17.92
N GLY A 204 12.91 2.06 18.00
CA GLY A 204 11.81 1.63 18.86
C GLY A 204 11.19 0.30 18.44
N LEU A 205 10.90 0.11 17.16
CA LEU A 205 10.37 -1.15 16.61
C LEU A 205 11.36 -2.29 16.78
N LEU A 206 12.65 -2.02 16.55
CA LEU A 206 13.69 -3.01 16.74
C LEU A 206 13.83 -3.42 18.21
N LEU A 207 13.71 -2.48 19.16
CA LEU A 207 13.65 -2.80 20.59
C LEU A 207 12.44 -3.66 20.97
N GLN A 208 11.28 -3.38 20.38
CA GLN A 208 10.06 -4.16 20.62
C GLN A 208 10.23 -5.60 20.11
N TYR A 209 10.83 -5.77 18.92
CA TYR A 209 11.17 -7.07 18.39
C TYR A 209 12.12 -7.85 19.31
N LEU A 210 13.20 -7.21 19.80
CA LEU A 210 14.12 -7.85 20.74
C LEU A 210 13.49 -8.18 22.11
N ALA A 211 12.34 -7.58 22.42
CA ALA A 211 11.54 -7.87 23.61
C ALA A 211 10.45 -8.94 23.36
N ASP A 212 10.50 -9.66 22.22
CA ASP A 212 9.51 -10.64 21.77
C ASP A 212 8.09 -10.06 21.62
N TRP A 213 7.97 -8.77 21.29
CA TRP A 213 6.67 -8.18 20.93
C TRP A 213 6.31 -8.54 19.49
N ASP A 214 5.01 -8.70 19.24
CA ASP A 214 4.49 -8.96 17.89
C ASP A 214 4.50 -7.66 17.08
N VAL A 215 5.63 -7.39 16.43
CA VAL A 215 5.87 -6.21 15.59
C VAL A 215 6.38 -6.62 14.21
N LEU A 216 5.92 -5.90 13.19
CA LEU A 216 6.37 -6.07 11.82
C LEU A 216 7.59 -5.16 11.58
N LEU A 217 8.71 -5.74 11.15
CA LEU A 217 9.90 -4.99 10.73
C LEU A 217 10.71 -5.74 9.69
N ASP A 218 11.55 -5.01 8.96
CA ASP A 218 12.49 -5.55 8.00
C ASP A 218 13.76 -6.08 8.68
N LEU A 219 13.84 -7.40 8.84
CA LEU A 219 15.01 -8.04 9.46
C LEU A 219 16.31 -7.86 8.64
N ALA A 220 16.22 -7.62 7.34
CA ALA A 220 17.40 -7.36 6.51
C ALA A 220 17.92 -5.93 6.73
N ALA A 221 17.03 -4.95 6.90
CA ALA A 221 17.41 -3.58 7.27
C ALA A 221 17.81 -3.46 8.74
N ALA A 222 17.35 -4.38 9.59
CA ALA A 222 17.64 -4.40 11.03
C ALA A 222 19.04 -4.95 11.38
N ASP A 223 19.66 -5.79 10.55
CA ASP A 223 21.05 -6.25 10.72
C ASP A 223 22.02 -5.18 10.20
N VAL A 224 22.12 -4.06 10.92
CA VAL A 224 22.81 -2.84 10.45
C VAL A 224 24.32 -2.95 10.50
N ASN A 225 24.86 -3.95 11.21
CA ASN A 225 26.29 -4.28 11.22
C ASN A 225 26.63 -5.46 10.30
N CYS A 226 25.65 -6.02 9.59
CA CYS A 226 25.82 -7.14 8.66
C CYS A 226 26.51 -8.36 9.27
N ASP A 227 26.34 -8.61 10.57
CA ASP A 227 26.96 -9.75 11.27
C ASP A 227 26.12 -11.04 11.20
N GLY A 228 24.93 -10.95 10.59
CA GLY A 228 23.97 -12.03 10.45
C GLY A 228 23.08 -12.22 11.66
N LYS A 229 23.09 -11.32 12.64
CA LYS A 229 22.30 -11.41 13.88
C LYS A 229 21.69 -10.07 14.23
N VAL A 230 20.35 -10.01 14.18
CA VAL A 230 19.60 -8.87 14.72
C VAL A 230 19.60 -8.92 16.24
N ASN A 231 20.30 -7.98 16.88
CA ASN A 231 20.49 -7.93 18.33
C ASN A 231 20.66 -6.48 18.88
N GLY A 232 21.01 -6.34 20.16
CA GLY A 232 21.14 -5.03 20.80
C GLY A 232 22.26 -4.14 20.22
N ILE A 233 23.22 -4.72 19.50
CA ILE A 233 24.26 -3.98 18.77
C ILE A 233 23.62 -3.18 17.64
N ASP A 234 22.69 -3.77 16.90
CA ASP A 234 22.02 -3.12 15.78
C ASP A 234 21.20 -1.90 16.23
N VAL A 235 20.43 -2.07 17.31
CA VAL A 235 19.71 -0.97 17.94
C VAL A 235 20.68 0.15 18.34
N SER A 236 21.81 -0.22 18.94
CA SER A 236 22.81 0.76 19.38
C SER A 236 23.37 1.53 18.19
N MET A 237 23.61 0.87 17.06
CA MET A 237 24.09 1.51 15.84
C MET A 237 23.03 2.42 15.23
N ILE A 238 21.75 2.03 15.17
CA ILE A 238 20.69 2.96 14.73
C ILE A 238 20.67 4.20 15.63
N LEU A 239 20.74 4.04 16.96
CA LEU A 239 20.75 5.17 17.90
C LEU A 239 21.99 6.08 17.75
N GLN A 240 23.17 5.50 17.50
CA GLN A 240 24.39 6.26 17.23
C GLN A 240 24.31 7.04 15.93
N TYR A 241 23.72 6.44 14.90
CA TYR A 241 23.47 7.10 13.61
C TYR A 241 22.56 8.31 13.80
N LEU A 242 21.48 8.16 14.55
CA LEU A 242 20.55 9.25 14.88
C LEU A 242 21.17 10.34 15.77
N ALA A 243 22.26 10.03 16.47
CA ALA A 243 22.99 10.97 17.31
C ALA A 243 24.12 11.69 16.54
N ASP A 244 24.17 11.55 15.21
CA ASP A 244 25.22 12.08 14.33
C ASP A 244 26.64 11.62 14.73
N TRP A 245 26.79 10.40 15.25
CA TRP A 245 28.10 9.81 15.49
C TRP A 245 28.72 9.38 14.16
N ASP A 246 30.06 9.37 14.10
CA ASP A 246 30.81 8.93 12.92
C ASP A 246 30.75 7.41 12.76
N ILE A 247 29.60 6.92 12.30
CA ILE A 247 29.32 5.51 12.02
C ILE A 247 28.60 5.38 10.67
N GLU A 248 28.74 4.21 10.05
CA GLU A 248 28.05 3.87 8.81
C GLU A 248 27.24 2.59 9.03
N LEU A 249 25.95 2.62 8.68
CA LEU A 249 25.08 1.45 8.71
C LEU A 249 25.24 0.65 7.42
N GLY A 250 25.10 -0.67 7.49
CA GLY A 250 25.21 -1.56 6.34
C GLY A 250 26.62 -1.98 5.97
N LYS A 251 27.56 -1.89 6.91
CA LYS A 251 28.95 -2.34 6.74
C LYS A 251 29.34 -3.34 7.83
N PRO A 252 30.10 -4.39 7.49
CA PRO A 252 30.66 -5.32 8.47
C PRO A 252 31.79 -4.73 9.31
#